data_AF-A0A3M1KN25-F1
#
_entry.id   AF-A0A3M1KN25-F1
#
_cell.length_a   1.000
_cell.length_b   1.000
_cell.length_c   1.000
_cell.angle_alpha   90.00
_cell.angle_beta   90.00
_cell.angle_gamma   90.00
#
_symmetry.space_group_name_H-M   'P 1'
#
loop_
_entity.id
_entity.type
_entity.pdbx_description
1 polymer ?
#
loop_
_entity_poly.entity_id
_entity_poly.type
_entity_poly.pdbx_seq_one_letter_code
_entity_poly.pdbx_strand_id
1 'polypeptide(L)'
;MLLAASSDGDYGQARSWIARGRLEKWYLALVTGELRSPRTIDIALARRRSRVVAARRRDRPLPARTDVRPLDVGRGWSLVEAYSRSGAPHQIRVHLSLIGHPLIGDRVYGGPPARARPGQLLHALRVRLADAADVCAPIPADFIAAYALLRKGSLG
;
A
#
# COMPACT_ATOMS: atom_id res chain seq x y z
N MET A 1 10.73 -4.07 -3.67
CA MET A 1 10.95 -3.98 -5.12
C MET A 1 11.16 -2.52 -5.50
N LEU A 2 12.21 -2.24 -6.27
CA LEU A 2 12.51 -0.93 -6.83
C LEU A 2 12.65 -1.12 -8.35
N LEU A 3 11.91 -0.32 -9.14
CA LEU A 3 12.19 -0.19 -10.57
C LEU A 3 13.11 1.03 -10.73
N ALA A 4 14.28 0.81 -11.32
CA ALA A 4 15.24 1.87 -11.61
C ALA A 4 15.29 2.10 -13.13
N ALA A 5 15.29 3.37 -13.51
CA ALA A 5 15.55 3.80 -14.87
C ALA A 5 17.07 3.84 -15.09
N SER A 6 17.55 3.29 -16.21
CA SER A 6 18.97 3.26 -16.58
C SER A 6 19.46 4.57 -17.20
N SER A 7 18.56 5.48 -17.58
CA SER A 7 18.87 6.79 -18.15
C SER A 7 17.82 7.86 -17.80
N ASP A 8 18.15 9.14 -18.01
CA ASP A 8 17.20 10.25 -17.78
C ASP A 8 15.99 10.21 -18.72
N GLY A 9 16.16 9.70 -19.95
CA GLY A 9 15.07 9.44 -20.89
C GLY A 9 14.07 8.41 -20.38
N ASP A 10 14.58 7.36 -19.72
CA ASP A 10 13.77 6.28 -19.12
C ASP A 10 12.98 6.79 -17.90
N TYR A 11 13.51 7.75 -17.15
CA TYR A 11 12.84 8.33 -15.98
C TYR A 11 11.60 9.16 -16.37
N GLY A 12 11.70 9.98 -17.42
CA GLY A 12 10.56 10.75 -17.93
C GLY A 12 9.44 9.84 -18.42
N GLN A 13 9.81 8.75 -19.09
CA GLN A 13 8.86 7.76 -19.59
C GLN A 13 8.18 7.00 -18.45
N ALA A 14 8.92 6.58 -17.41
CA ALA A 14 8.37 5.94 -16.21
C ALA A 14 7.33 6.83 -15.49
N ARG A 15 7.61 8.13 -15.35
CA ARG A 15 6.65 9.09 -14.78
C ARG A 15 5.40 9.24 -15.66
N SER A 16 5.58 9.20 -16.97
CA SER A 16 4.47 9.29 -17.92
C SER A 16 3.55 8.06 -17.83
N TRP A 17 4.11 6.85 -17.70
CA TRP A 17 3.31 5.64 -17.48
C TRP A 17 2.53 5.67 -16.17
N ILE A 18 3.13 6.18 -15.09
CA ILE A 18 2.42 6.40 -13.82
C ILE A 18 1.26 7.37 -14.00
N ALA A 19 1.50 8.51 -14.65
CA ALA A 19 0.49 9.55 -14.87
C ALA A 19 -0.67 9.07 -15.75
N ARG A 20 -0.41 8.15 -16.69
CA ARG A 20 -1.40 7.58 -17.61
C ARG A 20 -2.02 6.27 -17.11
N GLY A 21 -1.75 5.86 -15.87
CA GLY A 21 -2.27 4.60 -15.30
C GLY A 21 -1.76 3.33 -16.00
N ARG A 22 -0.66 3.41 -16.76
CA ARG A 22 -0.04 2.27 -17.46
C ARG A 22 0.92 1.47 -16.59
N LEU A 23 1.13 1.93 -15.34
CA LEU A 23 1.90 1.23 -14.31
C LEU A 23 0.97 0.78 -13.19
N GLU A 24 0.87 -0.53 -13.06
CA GLU A 24 -0.01 -1.20 -12.12
C GLU A 24 0.83 -1.84 -11.01
N LYS A 25 0.39 -1.70 -9.75
CA LYS A 25 1.18 -2.16 -8.60
C LYS A 25 0.28 -2.90 -7.61
N TRP A 26 0.66 -4.13 -7.28
CA TRP A 26 0.00 -4.97 -6.28
C TRP A 26 0.87 -5.08 -5.04
N TYR A 27 0.20 -5.05 -3.91
CA TYR A 27 0.81 -5.08 -2.61
C TYR A 27 0.10 -6.07 -1.70
N LEU A 28 0.85 -6.68 -0.79
CA LEU A 28 0.31 -7.33 0.39
C LEU A 28 0.40 -6.37 1.57
N ALA A 29 -0.68 -6.27 2.33
CA ALA A 29 -0.80 -5.39 3.47
C ALA A 29 -1.41 -6.14 4.66
N LEU A 30 -0.76 -6.06 5.82
CA LEU A 30 -1.35 -6.47 7.09
C LEU A 30 -1.88 -5.23 7.81
N VAL A 31 -3.19 -5.23 8.07
CA VAL A 31 -3.90 -4.09 8.65
C VAL A 31 -4.62 -4.49 9.93
N THR A 32 -4.89 -3.51 10.78
CA THR A 32 -5.78 -3.70 11.93
C THR A 32 -7.24 -3.76 11.51
N GLY A 33 -8.08 -4.36 12.34
CA GLY A 33 -9.51 -4.54 12.09
C GLY A 33 -9.81 -5.61 11.05
N GLU A 34 -11.10 -5.91 10.90
CA GLU A 34 -11.59 -7.00 10.05
C GLU A 34 -12.28 -6.45 8.80
N LEU A 35 -11.51 -6.27 7.72
CA LEU A 35 -12.02 -5.84 6.42
C LEU A 35 -12.60 -7.06 5.70
N ARG A 36 -13.90 -7.29 5.85
CA ARG A 36 -14.56 -8.53 5.40
C ARG A 36 -15.01 -8.56 3.93
N SER A 37 -15.01 -7.41 3.27
CA SER A 37 -15.48 -7.30 1.87
C SER A 37 -14.51 -6.44 1.05
N PRO A 38 -14.36 -6.70 -0.27
CA PRO A 38 -13.60 -5.84 -1.15
C PRO A 38 -14.08 -4.38 -1.09
N ARG A 39 -13.15 -3.43 -1.25
CA ARG A 39 -13.46 -1.99 -1.26
C ARG A 39 -12.61 -1.25 -2.28
N THR A 40 -13.22 -0.27 -2.94
CA THR A 40 -12.50 0.76 -3.69
C THR A 40 -12.43 2.02 -2.85
N ILE A 41 -11.23 2.57 -2.70
CA ILE A 41 -10.98 3.82 -1.99
C ILE A 41 -10.51 4.84 -3.04
N ASP A 42 -11.41 5.72 -3.44
CA ASP A 42 -11.19 6.77 -4.42
C ASP A 42 -11.26 8.14 -3.72
N ILE A 43 -10.18 8.48 -3.04
CA ILE A 43 -10.05 9.71 -2.26
C ILE A 43 -8.76 10.38 -2.69
N ALA A 44 -8.85 11.52 -3.37
CA ALA A 44 -7.69 12.29 -3.76
C ALA A 44 -6.83 12.66 -2.54
N LEU A 45 -5.51 12.60 -2.70
CA LEU A 45 -4.55 12.91 -1.64
C LEU A 45 -3.87 14.24 -1.90
N ALA A 46 -3.29 14.83 -0.86
CA ALA A 46 -2.50 16.04 -0.99
C ALA A 46 -1.30 15.99 -0.04
N ARG A 47 -0.20 16.62 -0.46
CA ARG A 47 0.93 16.86 0.42
C ARG A 47 0.65 18.11 1.26
N ARG A 48 0.61 17.94 2.57
CA ARG A 48 0.50 19.04 3.54
C ARG A 48 1.70 19.00 4.47
N ARG A 49 2.56 20.01 4.36
CA ARG A 49 3.89 20.03 5.02
C ARG A 49 4.66 18.75 4.67
N SER A 50 5.10 17.99 5.67
CA SER A 50 5.86 16.75 5.52
C SER A 50 5.01 15.48 5.36
N ARG A 51 3.67 15.58 5.38
CA ARG A 51 2.77 14.41 5.34
C ARG A 51 1.87 14.41 4.11
N VAL A 52 1.46 13.22 3.69
CA VAL A 52 0.36 13.05 2.73
C VAL A 52 -0.91 12.77 3.50
N VAL A 53 -1.99 13.46 3.15
CA VAL A 53 -3.32 13.39 3.80
C VAL A 53 -4.41 13.39 2.74
N ALA A 54 -5.67 13.13 3.12
CA ALA A 54 -6.81 13.36 2.24
C ALA A 54 -6.86 14.83 1.79
N ALA A 55 -7.08 15.05 0.49
CA ALA A 55 -7.16 16.37 -0.09
C ALA A 55 -8.40 17.13 0.41
N ARG A 56 -8.26 18.43 0.63
CA ARG A 56 -9.34 19.38 0.90
C ARG A 56 -9.42 20.39 -0.24
N ARG A 57 -10.49 21.19 -0.27
CA ARG A 57 -10.78 22.17 -1.34
C ARG A 57 -9.62 23.12 -1.71
N ARG A 58 -8.77 23.50 -0.74
CA ARG A 58 -7.64 24.41 -0.95
C ARG A 58 -6.32 23.71 -1.28
N ASP A 59 -6.29 22.38 -1.26
CA ASP A 59 -5.07 21.63 -1.57
C ASP A 59 -4.91 21.44 -3.08
N ARG A 60 -3.68 21.20 -3.53
CA ARG A 60 -3.41 20.67 -4.87
C ARG A 60 -3.64 19.14 -4.85
N PRO A 61 -4.72 18.61 -5.45
CA PRO A 61 -5.04 17.21 -5.33
C PRO A 61 -4.11 16.35 -6.20
N LEU A 62 -3.77 15.19 -5.68
CA LEU A 62 -3.13 14.08 -6.38
C LEU A 62 -4.21 13.00 -6.54
N PRO A 63 -4.62 12.67 -7.77
CA PRO A 63 -5.53 11.56 -8.01
C PRO A 63 -5.01 10.28 -7.37
N ALA A 64 -5.86 9.62 -6.60
CA ALA A 64 -5.49 8.46 -5.81
C ALA A 64 -6.66 7.47 -5.74
N ARG A 65 -6.47 6.30 -6.34
CA ARG A 65 -7.44 5.20 -6.29
C ARG A 65 -6.75 3.90 -5.93
N THR A 66 -7.26 3.25 -4.89
CA THR A 66 -6.77 1.96 -4.39
C THR A 66 -7.92 0.98 -4.31
N ASP A 67 -7.81 -0.15 -4.99
CA ASP A 67 -8.73 -1.28 -4.83
C ASP A 67 -8.13 -2.25 -3.81
N VAL A 68 -8.93 -2.74 -2.86
CA VAL A 68 -8.48 -3.61 -1.77
C VAL A 68 -9.36 -4.84 -1.73
N ARG A 69 -8.73 -6.01 -1.66
CA ARG A 69 -9.39 -7.31 -1.55
C ARG A 69 -8.87 -8.06 -0.32
N PRO A 70 -9.73 -8.48 0.61
CA PRO A 70 -9.30 -9.29 1.73
C PRO A 70 -8.88 -10.68 1.28
N LEU A 71 -7.82 -11.20 1.89
CA LEU A 71 -7.27 -12.54 1.66
C LEU A 71 -7.42 -13.42 2.90
N ASP A 72 -7.26 -12.84 4.09
CA ASP A 72 -7.44 -13.50 5.37
C ASP A 72 -7.91 -12.48 6.40
N VAL A 73 -8.85 -12.87 7.28
CA VAL A 73 -9.51 -11.95 8.21
C VAL A 73 -9.82 -12.67 9.51
N GLY A 74 -9.46 -12.07 10.63
CA GLY A 74 -9.89 -12.53 11.94
C GLY A 74 -9.03 -11.96 13.07
N ARG A 75 -9.47 -12.16 14.30
CA ARG A 75 -8.75 -11.76 15.52
C ARG A 75 -8.37 -10.26 15.50
N GLY A 76 -9.23 -9.42 14.92
CA GLY A 76 -9.00 -7.97 14.88
C GLY A 76 -7.91 -7.51 13.90
N TRP A 77 -7.54 -8.32 12.90
CA TRP A 77 -6.63 -7.93 11.81
C TRP A 77 -7.10 -8.51 10.46
N SER A 78 -6.53 -8.00 9.37
CA SER A 78 -6.74 -8.54 8.02
C SER A 78 -5.44 -8.55 7.21
N LEU A 79 -5.24 -9.62 6.43
CA LEU A 79 -4.33 -9.64 5.31
C LEU A 79 -5.12 -9.23 4.06
N VAL A 80 -4.67 -8.20 3.36
CA VAL A 80 -5.32 -7.71 2.15
C VAL A 80 -4.34 -7.62 0.99
N GLU A 81 -4.85 -7.89 -0.20
CA GLU A 81 -4.23 -7.45 -1.44
C GLU A 81 -4.68 -6.02 -1.71
N ALA A 82 -3.74 -5.12 -1.93
CA ALA A 82 -4.01 -3.73 -2.28
C ALA A 82 -3.43 -3.43 -3.66
N TYR A 83 -4.23 -2.76 -4.47
CA TYR A 83 -3.93 -2.49 -5.85
C TYR A 83 -3.98 -0.98 -6.12
N SER A 84 -2.83 -0.41 -6.47
CA SER A 84 -2.68 1.04 -6.69
C SER A 84 -2.78 1.37 -8.17
N ARG A 85 -3.88 2.04 -8.56
CA ARG A 85 -4.15 2.52 -9.93
C ARG A 85 -3.41 3.82 -10.28
N SER A 86 -2.79 4.44 -9.29
CA SER A 86 -2.17 5.76 -9.33
C SER A 86 -0.86 5.77 -8.55
N GLY A 87 -0.15 6.90 -8.58
CA GLY A 87 1.20 7.04 -8.02
C GLY A 87 1.34 8.00 -6.85
N ALA A 88 0.27 8.31 -6.11
CA ALA A 88 0.37 9.28 -5.01
C ALA A 88 1.31 8.74 -3.89
N PRO A 89 2.19 9.58 -3.29
CA PRO A 89 3.09 9.10 -2.25
C PRO A 89 2.31 8.59 -1.04
N HIS A 90 2.75 7.47 -0.46
CA HIS A 90 2.12 6.81 0.69
C HIS A 90 0.66 6.39 0.48
N GLN A 91 0.14 6.37 -0.76
CA GLN A 91 -1.28 6.22 -1.05
C GLN A 91 -1.98 5.10 -0.28
N ILE A 92 -1.47 3.87 -0.37
CA ILE A 92 -2.08 2.69 0.30
C ILE A 92 -2.13 2.90 1.81
N ARG A 93 -1.06 3.43 2.40
CA ARG A 93 -0.96 3.68 3.85
C ARG A 93 -2.03 4.66 4.32
N VAL A 94 -2.18 5.78 3.59
CA VAL A 94 -3.18 6.81 3.91
C VAL A 94 -4.59 6.27 3.71
N HIS A 95 -4.87 5.61 2.57
CA HIS A 95 -6.19 5.09 2.23
C HIS A 95 -6.68 4.07 3.26
N LEU A 96 -5.84 3.10 3.62
CA LEU A 96 -6.18 2.07 4.59
C LEU A 96 -6.43 2.68 5.99
N SER A 97 -5.62 3.67 6.39
CA SER A 97 -5.86 4.44 7.63
C SER A 97 -7.18 5.23 7.59
N LEU A 98 -7.50 5.90 6.48
CA LEU A 98 -8.74 6.68 6.31
C LEU A 98 -10.00 5.83 6.44
N ILE A 99 -9.95 4.55 6.06
CA ILE A 99 -11.09 3.63 6.21
C ILE A 99 -11.07 2.85 7.53
N GLY A 100 -10.21 3.22 8.49
CA GLY A 100 -10.16 2.61 9.82
C GLY A 100 -9.32 1.33 9.92
N HIS A 101 -8.54 1.00 8.89
CA HIS A 101 -7.71 -0.20 8.83
C HIS A 101 -6.23 0.15 8.61
N PRO A 102 -5.58 0.95 9.49
CA PRO A 102 -4.18 1.31 9.31
C PRO A 102 -3.27 0.06 9.27
N LEU A 103 -2.15 0.21 8.56
CA LEU A 103 -1.14 -0.85 8.46
C LEU A 103 -0.51 -1.13 9.82
N ILE A 104 -0.38 -2.41 10.18
CA ILE A 104 0.41 -2.81 11.33
C ILE A 104 1.88 -2.42 11.09
N GLY A 105 2.50 -1.80 12.09
CA GLY A 105 3.85 -1.25 12.06
C GLY A 105 3.96 0.19 11.52
N ASP A 106 2.86 0.80 11.09
CA ASP A 106 2.86 2.15 10.50
C ASP A 106 2.64 3.28 11.52
N ARG A 107 3.74 3.76 12.11
CA ARG A 107 3.72 4.86 13.09
C ARG A 107 3.23 6.20 12.54
N VAL A 108 3.25 6.41 11.23
CA VAL A 108 2.87 7.71 10.64
C VAL A 108 1.36 7.81 10.50
N TYR A 109 0.69 6.70 10.18
CA TYR A 109 -0.73 6.65 9.87
C TYR A 109 -1.56 5.85 10.89
N GLY A 110 -1.06 5.75 12.12
CA GLY A 110 -1.84 5.25 13.28
C GLY A 110 -1.84 3.74 13.46
N GLY A 111 -0.91 3.03 12.81
CA GLY A 111 -0.72 1.59 12.99
C GLY A 111 -0.08 1.22 14.32
N PRO A 112 -0.52 0.13 14.98
CA PRO A 112 0.17 -0.41 16.16
C PRO A 112 1.56 -0.94 15.77
N PRO A 113 2.50 -1.10 16.71
CA PRO A 113 3.82 -1.67 16.39
C PRO A 113 3.71 -3.12 15.87
N ALA A 114 4.60 -3.49 14.93
CA ALA A 114 4.80 -4.87 14.51
C ALA A 114 5.81 -5.55 15.44
N ARG A 115 5.44 -6.68 16.06
CA ARG A 115 6.33 -7.43 16.98
C ARG A 115 7.49 -8.11 16.25
N ALA A 116 7.26 -8.62 15.04
CA ALA A 116 8.25 -9.39 14.28
C ALA A 116 9.33 -8.53 13.61
N ARG A 117 9.06 -7.25 13.35
CA ARG A 117 10.00 -6.35 12.67
C ARG A 117 9.66 -4.88 12.89
N PRO A 118 10.65 -3.97 12.80
CA PRO A 118 10.37 -2.55 12.66
C PRO A 118 9.76 -2.24 11.29
N GLY A 119 8.85 -1.26 11.29
CA GLY A 119 8.26 -0.67 10.09
C GLY A 119 6.92 -1.28 9.67
N GLN A 120 6.29 -0.63 8.70
CA GLN A 120 4.99 -1.00 8.16
C GLN A 120 5.02 -2.39 7.48
N LEU A 121 3.99 -3.19 7.72
CA LEU A 121 3.77 -4.46 7.03
C LEU A 121 3.05 -4.22 5.71
N LEU A 122 3.78 -3.61 4.77
CA LEU A 122 3.38 -3.39 3.39
C LEU A 122 4.48 -3.88 2.45
N HIS A 123 4.15 -4.88 1.62
CA HIS A 123 5.08 -5.48 0.69
C HIS A 123 4.63 -5.25 -0.76
N ALA A 124 5.52 -4.71 -1.60
CA ALA A 124 5.28 -4.59 -3.04
C ALA A 124 5.48 -5.96 -3.71
N LEU A 125 4.38 -6.62 -4.06
CA LEU A 125 4.34 -8.00 -4.53
C LEU A 125 4.61 -8.08 -6.04
N ARG A 126 3.93 -7.25 -6.83
CA ARG A 126 3.98 -7.30 -8.29
C ARG A 126 3.90 -5.90 -8.87
N VAL A 127 4.64 -5.67 -9.94
CA VAL A 127 4.50 -4.48 -10.75
C VAL A 127 4.35 -4.92 -12.20
N ARG A 128 3.29 -4.43 -12.83
CA ARG A 128 3.02 -4.67 -14.24
C ARG A 128 3.04 -3.36 -14.99
N LEU A 129 3.79 -3.35 -16.07
CA LEU A 129 3.89 -2.27 -17.01
C LEU A 129 3.33 -2.76 -18.33
N ALA A 130 2.26 -2.10 -18.80
CA ALA A 130 1.34 -2.62 -19.81
C ALA A 130 2.00 -3.39 -20.97
N ASP A 131 3.05 -2.83 -21.58
CA ASP A 131 3.65 -3.38 -22.81
C ASP A 131 5.10 -3.86 -22.62
N ALA A 132 5.60 -3.97 -21.39
CA ALA A 132 7.05 -4.07 -21.18
C ALA A 132 7.49 -5.08 -20.12
N ALA A 133 6.82 -5.15 -18.97
CA ALA A 133 7.32 -5.98 -17.88
C ALA A 133 6.23 -6.39 -16.89
N ASP A 134 6.33 -7.61 -16.39
CA ASP A 134 5.53 -8.11 -15.30
C ASP A 134 6.44 -8.79 -14.29
N VAL A 135 6.70 -8.12 -13.17
CA VAL A 135 7.75 -8.52 -12.22
C VAL A 135 7.12 -8.77 -10.86
N CYS A 136 7.37 -9.96 -10.32
CA CYS A 136 6.99 -10.35 -8.97
C CYS A 136 8.20 -10.35 -8.05
N ALA A 137 7.99 -9.98 -6.79
CA ALA A 137 8.98 -10.12 -5.73
C ALA A 137 8.56 -11.25 -4.77
N PRO A 138 9.50 -12.07 -4.27
CA PRO A 138 9.20 -13.04 -3.24
C PRO A 138 8.79 -12.31 -1.95
N ILE A 139 7.85 -12.92 -1.22
CA ILE A 139 7.39 -12.39 0.07
C ILE A 139 8.55 -12.52 1.08
N PRO A 140 8.96 -11.44 1.77
CA PRO A 140 10.05 -11.48 2.74
C PRO A 140 9.73 -12.41 3.92
N ALA A 141 10.75 -13.12 4.41
CA ALA A 141 10.60 -14.04 5.54
C ALA A 141 10.03 -13.36 6.79
N ASP A 142 10.40 -12.10 7.04
CA ASP A 142 9.88 -11.33 8.18
C ASP A 142 8.39 -10.95 8.05
N PHE A 143 7.89 -10.75 6.83
CA PHE A 143 6.46 -10.55 6.57
C PHE A 143 5.68 -11.85 6.84
N ILE A 144 6.22 -12.98 6.39
CA ILE A 144 5.65 -14.31 6.64
C ILE A 144 5.60 -14.59 8.15
N ALA A 145 6.70 -14.31 8.86
CA ALA A 145 6.77 -14.46 10.32
C ALA A 145 5.74 -13.58 11.05
N ALA A 146 5.59 -12.32 10.63
CA ALA A 146 4.59 -11.42 11.20
C ALA A 146 3.16 -11.94 10.99
N TYR A 147 2.83 -12.40 9.78
CA TYR A 147 1.55 -13.03 9.48
C TYR A 147 1.29 -14.28 10.33
N ALA A 148 2.30 -15.16 10.46
CA ALA A 148 2.18 -16.39 11.25
C ALA A 148 1.90 -16.12 12.73
N LEU A 149 2.52 -15.09 13.32
CA LEU A 149 2.26 -14.69 14.71
C LEU A 149 0.82 -14.18 14.91
N LEU A 150 0.33 -13.35 13.97
CA LEU A 150 -1.04 -12.83 14.01
C LEU A 150 -2.08 -13.96 13.92
N ARG A 151 -1.82 -14.99 13.09
CA ARG A 151 -2.69 -16.17 12.98
C ARG A 151 -2.74 -17.02 14.24
N LYS A 152 -1.61 -17.16 14.95
CA LYS A 152 -1.51 -17.93 16.20
C LYS A 152 -2.17 -17.22 17.39
N GLY A 153 -2.55 -15.95 17.26
CA GLY A 153 -3.26 -15.20 18.30
C GLY A 153 -2.35 -14.65 19.41
N SER A 154 -1.04 -14.61 19.21
CA SER A 154 -0.08 -14.04 20.18
C SER A 154 -0.04 -12.50 20.13
N LEU A 155 -1.21 -11.87 20.32
CA LEU A 155 -1.33 -10.41 20.52
C LEU A 155 -1.23 -10.01 22.01
N GLY A 156 -1.07 -10.97 22.91
CA GLY A 156 -0.72 -10.76 24.33
C GLY A 156 0.75 -10.41 24.52
#